data_AF-A0A0S8ENV3-F1
#
_entry.id   AF-A0A0S8ENV3-F1
#
_cell.length_a   1.000
_cell.length_b   1.000
_cell.length_c   1.000
_cell.angle_alpha   90.00
_cell.angle_beta   90.00
_cell.angle_gamma   90.00
#
_symmetry.space_group_name_H-M   'P 1'
#
loop_
_entity.id
_entity.type
_entity.pdbx_description
1 polymer ?
#
loop_
_entity_poly.entity_id
_entity_poly.type
_entity_poly.pdbx_seq_one_letter_code
_entity_poly.pdbx_strand_id
1 'polypeptide(L)'
;MGEGKGKRGGFHLRKDPRNGIFICRFYVRGVEKKLSTRTRDPREAKVRAAQLYAEAVTGRRAVAPPKHGDLAPIVAQWLADLEGTVSEGDWSRCEMTWRVHLLPRP
;
A
#
# COMPACT_ATOMS: atom_id res chain seq x y z
N MET A 1 -9.88 -1.01 -32.36
CA MET A 1 -10.39 -0.14 -31.28
C MET A 1 -9.73 -0.60 -29.99
N GLY A 2 -8.79 0.09 -29.34
CA GLY A 2 -8.55 1.53 -29.27
C GLY A 2 -8.90 2.07 -27.89
N GLU A 3 -8.36 1.50 -26.81
CA GLU A 3 -8.40 2.13 -25.48
C GLU A 3 -6.98 2.52 -25.04
N GLY A 4 -6.62 3.76 -25.34
CA GLY A 4 -5.50 4.43 -24.68
C GLY A 4 -5.85 4.68 -23.21
N LYS A 5 -5.43 3.80 -22.31
CA LYS A 5 -5.46 4.08 -20.86
C LYS A 5 -4.21 4.86 -20.48
N GLY A 6 -4.34 6.18 -20.57
CA GLY A 6 -3.39 7.13 -20.02
C GLY A 6 -3.08 6.85 -18.55
N LYS A 7 -1.82 7.10 -18.18
CA LYS A 7 -1.34 7.59 -16.88
C LYS A 7 -2.31 7.35 -15.70
N ARG A 8 -2.37 6.13 -15.18
CA ARG A 8 -2.92 5.88 -13.84
C ARG A 8 -1.80 5.30 -13.00
N GLY A 9 -1.28 6.12 -12.07
CA GLY A 9 -0.34 5.64 -11.07
C GLY A 9 -0.94 4.47 -10.30
N GLY A 10 -0.10 3.48 -9.98
CA GLY A 10 -0.51 2.29 -9.23
C GLY A 10 -0.10 0.97 -9.87
N PHE A 11 -0.40 -0.12 -9.17
CA PHE A 11 -0.11 -1.48 -9.57
C PHE A 11 -1.37 -2.34 -9.56
N HIS A 12 -1.40 -3.36 -10.41
CA HIS A 12 -2.48 -4.34 -10.49
C HIS A 12 -1.96 -5.72 -10.13
N LEU A 13 -2.71 -6.46 -9.31
CA LEU A 13 -2.41 -7.84 -8.98
C LEU A 13 -3.28 -8.78 -9.79
N ARG A 14 -2.66 -9.77 -10.41
CA ARG A 14 -3.33 -10.87 -11.10
C ARG A 14 -2.84 -12.19 -10.54
N LYS A 15 -3.77 -13.08 -10.15
CA LYS A 15 -3.41 -14.45 -9.77
C LYS A 15 -3.07 -15.25 -11.04
N ASP A 16 -1.92 -15.89 -11.07
CA ASP A 16 -1.53 -16.80 -12.14
C ASP A 16 -2.32 -18.12 -11.98
N PRO A 17 -3.06 -18.55 -13.02
CA PRO A 17 -3.87 -19.77 -12.96
C PRO A 17 -3.02 -21.05 -12.88
N ARG A 18 -1.73 -21.02 -13.26
CA ARG A 18 -0.88 -22.23 -13.32
C ARG A 18 -0.28 -22.61 -11.96
N ASN A 19 0.12 -21.64 -11.16
CA ASN A 19 0.85 -21.85 -9.91
C ASN A 19 0.21 -21.14 -8.70
N GLY A 20 -0.87 -20.38 -8.92
CA GLY A 20 -1.60 -19.64 -7.89
C GLY A 20 -0.88 -18.42 -7.34
N ILE A 21 0.28 -18.05 -7.89
CA ILE A 21 1.11 -16.93 -7.43
C ILE A 21 0.55 -15.62 -7.97
N PHE A 22 0.57 -14.57 -7.16
CA PHE A 22 0.17 -13.25 -7.62
C PHE A 22 1.29 -12.56 -8.42
N ILE A 23 0.91 -11.98 -9.57
CA ILE A 23 1.77 -11.20 -10.43
C ILE A 23 1.35 -9.73 -10.33
N CYS A 24 2.31 -8.89 -9.97
CA CYS A 24 2.19 -7.44 -9.93
C CYS A 24 2.52 -6.86 -11.31
N ARG A 25 1.59 -6.10 -11.89
CA ARG A 25 1.75 -5.41 -13.17
C ARG A 25 1.60 -3.91 -12.96
N PHE A 26 2.55 -3.13 -13.46
CA PHE A 26 2.51 -1.67 -13.35
C PHE A 26 3.33 -1.02 -14.48
N TYR A 27 3.16 0.29 -14.65
CA TYR A 27 3.95 1.09 -15.59
C TYR A 27 4.87 2.02 -14.82
N VAL A 28 6.15 2.05 -15.20
CA VAL A 28 7.13 3.01 -14.67
C VAL A 28 7.86 3.62 -15.86
N ARG A 29 7.85 4.96 -15.94
CA ARG A 29 8.50 5.73 -17.02
C ARG A 29 8.09 5.26 -18.44
N GLY A 30 6.81 4.91 -18.61
CA GLY A 30 6.26 4.43 -19.89
C GLY A 30 6.56 2.96 -20.22
N VAL A 31 7.37 2.27 -19.40
CA VAL A 31 7.69 0.85 -19.57
C VAL A 31 6.78 0.01 -18.69
N GLU A 32 6.16 -1.01 -19.29
CA GLU A 32 5.40 -2.00 -18.55
C GLU A 32 6.34 -2.94 -17.79
N LYS A 33 6.12 -3.10 -16.49
CA LYS A 33 6.79 -4.11 -15.66
C LYS A 33 5.81 -5.14 -15.14
N LYS A 34 6.21 -6.40 -15.24
CA LYS A 34 5.52 -7.56 -14.66
C LYS A 34 6.48 -8.24 -13.69
N LEU A 35 6.13 -8.24 -12.40
CA LEU A 35 6.95 -8.81 -11.34
C LEU A 35 6.12 -9.80 -10.53
N SER A 36 6.69 -10.97 -10.23
CA SER A 36 6.04 -11.96 -9.38
C SER A 36 6.15 -11.57 -7.90
N THR A 37 5.06 -11.67 -7.14
CA THR A 37 5.10 -11.49 -5.68
C THR A 37 5.64 -12.71 -4.95
N ARG A 38 5.83 -13.85 -5.66
CA ARG A 38 6.28 -15.16 -5.12
C ARG A 38 5.41 -15.73 -4.00
N THR A 39 4.22 -15.17 -3.76
CA THR A 39 3.29 -15.66 -2.73
C THR A 39 1.93 -15.99 -3.34
N ARG A 40 1.26 -16.96 -2.70
CA ARG A 40 -0.11 -17.38 -2.99
C ARG A 40 -1.12 -16.73 -2.05
N ASP A 41 -0.66 -16.05 -1.00
CA ASP A 41 -1.52 -15.33 -0.07
C ASP A 41 -1.88 -13.95 -0.65
N PRO A 42 -3.18 -13.62 -0.83
CA PRO A 42 -3.60 -12.31 -1.33
C PRO A 42 -3.21 -11.14 -0.43
N ARG A 43 -3.10 -11.32 0.90
CA ARG A 43 -2.71 -10.24 1.83
C ARG A 43 -1.22 -9.93 1.68
N GLU A 44 -0.38 -10.96 1.76
CA GLU A 44 1.06 -10.83 1.55
C GLU A 44 1.38 -10.32 0.13
N ALA A 45 0.62 -10.76 -0.88
CA ALA A 45 0.76 -10.30 -2.25
C ALA A 45 0.57 -8.79 -2.40
N LYS A 46 -0.42 -8.20 -1.70
CA LYS A 46 -0.64 -6.74 -1.71
C LYS A 46 0.54 -5.97 -1.14
N VAL A 47 1.09 -6.44 -0.02
CA VAL A 47 2.26 -5.82 0.62
C VAL A 47 3.48 -5.91 -0.29
N ARG A 48 3.75 -7.10 -0.85
CA ARG A 48 4.86 -7.30 -1.80
C ARG A 48 4.69 -6.50 -3.08
N ALA A 49 3.49 -6.40 -3.61
CA ALA A 49 3.21 -5.61 -4.81
C ALA A 49 3.46 -4.12 -4.60
N ALA A 50 3.05 -3.58 -3.43
CA ALA A 50 3.34 -2.21 -3.05
C ALA A 50 4.86 -1.95 -2.92
N GLN A 51 5.61 -2.87 -2.31
CA GLN A 51 7.08 -2.81 -2.25
C GLN A 51 7.70 -2.79 -3.65
N LEU A 52 7.33 -3.73 -4.52
CA LEU A 52 7.85 -3.83 -5.90
C LEU A 52 7.54 -2.58 -6.73
N TYR A 53 6.36 -1.99 -6.54
CA TYR A 53 6.00 -0.74 -7.20
C TYR A 53 6.83 0.44 -6.67
N ALA A 54 6.95 0.57 -5.34
CA ALA A 54 7.76 1.61 -4.71
C ALA A 54 9.24 1.52 -5.12
N GLU A 55 9.80 0.31 -5.16
CA GLU A 55 11.15 0.04 -5.66
C GLU A 55 11.35 0.52 -7.09
N ALA A 56 10.40 0.18 -7.96
CA ALA A 56 10.51 0.52 -9.36
C ALA A 56 10.32 2.03 -9.62
N VAL A 57 9.44 2.70 -8.87
CA VAL A 57 9.18 4.15 -9.00
C VAL A 57 10.35 4.96 -8.44
N THR A 58 10.85 4.60 -7.27
CA THR A 58 11.90 5.37 -6.57
C THR A 58 13.32 5.00 -7.03
N GLY A 59 13.49 3.86 -7.69
CA GLY A 59 14.81 3.37 -8.13
C GLY A 59 15.73 2.94 -6.98
N ARG A 60 15.24 3.01 -5.74
CA ARG A 60 15.93 2.52 -4.54
C ARG A 60 15.23 1.23 -4.12
N ARG A 61 16.01 0.21 -3.74
CA ARG A 61 15.44 -0.98 -3.09
C ARG A 61 14.69 -0.47 -1.86
N ALA A 62 13.39 -0.75 -1.77
CA ALA A 62 12.57 -0.35 -0.65
C ALA A 62 13.10 -1.21 0.47
N VAL A 63 13.93 -0.60 1.32
CA VAL A 63 14.37 -1.22 2.56
C VAL A 63 13.09 -1.67 3.22
N ALA A 64 12.94 -2.99 3.39
CA ALA A 64 11.75 -3.55 4.00
C ALA A 64 11.46 -2.73 5.25
N PRO A 65 10.25 -2.17 5.41
CA PRO A 65 9.96 -1.37 6.58
C PRO A 65 10.37 -2.19 7.80
N PRO A 66 11.16 -1.62 8.73
CA PRO A 66 11.68 -2.37 9.87
C PRO A 66 10.50 -3.08 10.53
N LYS A 67 10.61 -4.40 10.65
CA LYS A 67 9.63 -5.21 11.36
C LYS A 67 9.65 -4.75 12.82
N HIS A 68 8.54 -4.15 13.26
CA HIS A 68 8.23 -3.84 14.66
C HIS A 68 9.28 -2.97 15.39
N GLY A 69 9.28 -1.67 15.09
CA GLY A 69 9.47 -0.69 16.16
C GLY A 69 8.13 -0.46 16.84
N ASP A 70 8.12 -0.22 18.16
CA ASP A 70 6.91 0.24 18.84
C ASP A 70 6.43 1.52 18.15
N LEU A 71 5.30 1.42 17.45
CA LEU A 71 4.71 2.53 16.70
C LEU A 71 3.90 3.44 17.62
N ALA A 72 3.62 3.02 18.86
CA ALA A 72 2.86 3.80 19.82
C ALA A 72 3.41 5.23 20.02
N PRO A 73 4.72 5.46 20.24
CA PRO A 73 5.24 6.81 20.39
C PRO A 73 5.10 7.67 19.12
N ILE A 74 5.27 7.09 17.94
CA ILE A 74 5.14 7.82 16.66
C ILE A 74 3.67 8.17 16.39
N VAL A 75 2.76 7.24 16.69
CA VAL A 75 1.32 7.46 16.55
C VAL A 75 0.83 8.48 17.58
N ALA A 76 1.29 8.41 18.84
CA ALA A 76 0.93 9.37 19.87
C ALA A 76 1.38 10.79 19.51
N GLN A 77 2.60 10.95 19.00
CA GLN A 77 3.09 12.25 18.54
C GLN A 77 2.26 12.77 17.35
N TRP A 78 1.97 11.90 16.38
CA TRP A 78 1.14 12.27 15.23
C TRP A 78 -0.29 12.68 15.62
N LEU A 79 -0.89 12.00 16.61
CA LEU A 79 -2.20 12.38 17.14
C LEU A 79 -2.16 13.73 17.84
N ALA A 80 -1.12 14.00 18.65
CA ALA A 80 -0.94 15.28 19.32
C ALA A 80 -0.74 16.44 18.33
N ASP A 81 0.00 16.21 17.24
CA ASP A 81 0.22 17.21 16.19
C ASP A 81 -1.08 17.50 15.40
N LEU A 82 -1.93 16.49 15.23
CA LEU A 82 -3.25 16.64 14.58
C LEU A 82 -4.27 17.35 15.47
N GLU A 83 -4.22 17.14 16.79
CA GLU A 83 -5.17 17.76 17.73
C GLU A 83 -5.14 19.30 17.67
N GLY A 84 -4.00 19.89 17.28
CA GLY A 84 -3.86 21.34 17.07
C GLY A 84 -4.26 21.86 15.68
N THR A 85 -4.45 20.99 14.68
CA THR A 85 -4.65 21.39 13.27
C THR A 85 -5.98 20.95 12.66
N VAL A 86 -6.74 20.09 13.33
CA VAL A 86 -7.92 19.45 12.78
C VAL A 86 -9.19 20.08 13.39
N SER A 87 -10.05 20.65 12.55
CA SER A 87 -11.38 21.09 12.99
C SER A 87 -12.20 19.88 13.47
N GLU A 88 -13.08 20.04 14.47
CA GLU A 88 -13.83 18.93 15.10
C GLU A 88 -14.47 17.93 14.10
N GLY A 89 -14.91 18.42 12.94
CA GLY A 89 -15.52 17.58 11.89
C GLY A 89 -14.56 16.60 11.21
N ASP A 90 -13.28 16.93 11.10
CA ASP A 90 -12.27 16.07 10.48
C ASP A 90 -11.76 14.99 11.44
N TRP A 91 -11.77 15.28 12.75
CA TRP A 91 -11.41 14.30 13.80
C TRP A 91 -12.36 13.10 13.81
N SER A 92 -13.67 13.33 13.70
CA SER A 92 -14.66 12.25 13.62
C SER A 92 -14.46 11.33 12.40
N ARG A 93 -13.97 11.86 11.28
CA ARG A 93 -13.66 11.07 10.07
C ARG A 93 -12.44 10.18 10.25
N CYS A 94 -11.40 10.72 10.89
CA CYS A 94 -10.20 9.97 11.24
C CYS A 94 -10.51 8.85 12.24
N GLU A 95 -11.26 9.15 13.31
CA GLU A 95 -11.64 8.18 14.33
C GLU A 95 -12.46 7.02 13.75
N MET A 96 -13.46 7.32 12.89
CA MET A 96 -14.27 6.29 12.24
C MET A 96 -13.41 5.40 11.33
N THR A 97 -12.45 5.98 10.61
CA THR A 97 -11.52 5.23 9.74
C THR A 97 -10.64 4.29 10.56
N TRP A 98 -10.13 4.74 11.71
CA TRP A 98 -9.31 3.90 12.60
C TRP A 98 -10.12 2.78 13.26
N ARG A 99 -11.36 3.06 13.71
CA ARG A 99 -12.28 2.05 14.24
C ARG A 99 -12.61 0.94 13.24
N VAL A 100 -12.77 1.28 11.97
CA VAL A 100 -13.12 0.30 10.92
C VAL A 100 -11.92 -0.54 10.50
N HIS A 101 -10.70 0.02 10.52
CA HIS A 101 -9.55 -0.59 9.86
C HIS A 101 -8.37 -0.97 10.77
N LEU A 102 -8.28 -0.43 11.98
CA LEU A 102 -7.09 -0.57 12.84
C LEU A 102 -7.36 -1.16 14.23
N LEU A 103 -8.60 -1.13 14.73
CA LEU A 103 -8.92 -1.76 16.02
C LEU A 103 -9.46 -3.19 15.81
N PRO A 104 -9.05 -4.17 16.65
CA PRO A 104 -9.68 -5.48 16.66
C PRO A 104 -11.13 -5.32 17.09
N ARG A 105 -12.05 -5.99 16.41
CA ARG A 105 -13.46 -6.02 16.83
C ARG A 105 -13.57 -6.77 18.17
N PRO A 106 -14.48 -6.34 19.08
CA PRO A 106 -14.80 -7.09 20.28
C PRO A 106 -15.33 -8.48 19.96
#